data_AF-A0A8H6QJH3-F1
#
_entry.id   AF-A0A8H6QJH3-F1
#
_cell.length_a   1.000
_cell.length_b   1.000
_cell.length_c   1.000
_cell.angle_alpha   90.00
_cell.angle_beta   90.00
_cell.angle_gamma   90.00
#
_symmetry.space_group_name_H-M   'P 1'
#
loop_
_entity.id
_entity.type
_entity.pdbx_description
1 polymer ?
#
loop_
_entity_poly.entity_id
_entity_poly.type
_entity_poly.pdbx_seq_one_letter_code
_entity_poly.pdbx_strand_id
1 'polypeptide(L)'
;MANEELTANLPEDHILVQFTALETLQQTAEQVHDSLNQTGDGNQFILVLGLTKKARIELDSEERPLNGIPYRFMFENTAGIIKILTYGHDALTINITRQIDLFCSRMGMDSTAEFAWGGTTTRLLCARTKGKQPDGCLFPKARIQRDREAWPTLVIEAGVTASLPRLREEARWWLRNSQGEVRVVLVLGIHRQRRTLIIEKWEQQERSLTHQRQLPRQPEASPQAYAAQTIEISSESVSGTPLVLHFEELLERPRQGREADIVVGEEQLRVCMRWVWQLMD
;
A
#
# COMPACT_ATOMS: atom_id res chain seq x y z
N MET A 1 7.05 -20.24 -14.28
CA MET A 1 6.15 -20.32 -13.11
C MET A 1 6.24 -19.00 -12.37
N ALA A 2 5.13 -18.48 -11.85
CA ALA A 2 5.15 -17.24 -11.06
C ALA A 2 5.89 -17.49 -9.73
N ASN A 3 6.57 -16.48 -9.22
CA ASN A 3 7.29 -16.54 -7.93
C ASN A 3 6.29 -16.75 -6.78
N GLU A 4 6.72 -17.45 -5.73
CA GLU A 4 5.92 -17.65 -4.50
C GLU A 4 5.52 -16.31 -3.88
N GLU A 5 6.41 -15.31 -3.87
CA GLU A 5 6.07 -13.97 -3.32
C GLU A 5 4.97 -13.28 -4.15
N LEU A 6 5.00 -13.43 -5.47
CA LEU A 6 3.98 -12.85 -6.35
C LEU A 6 2.63 -13.51 -6.09
N THR A 7 2.56 -14.81 -5.86
CA THR A 7 1.28 -15.56 -5.76
C THR A 7 0.80 -15.80 -4.32
N ALA A 8 1.61 -15.44 -3.32
CA ALA A 8 1.29 -15.66 -1.92
C ALA A 8 -0.04 -15.00 -1.50
N ASN A 9 -0.87 -15.78 -0.81
CA ASN A 9 -2.13 -15.38 -0.19
C ASN A 9 -3.10 -14.63 -1.12
N LEU A 10 -3.06 -14.94 -2.42
CA LEU A 10 -4.13 -14.54 -3.34
C LEU A 10 -5.47 -15.15 -2.85
N PRO A 11 -6.60 -14.43 -2.98
CA PRO A 11 -7.92 -14.97 -2.67
C PRO A 11 -8.19 -16.28 -3.43
N GLU A 12 -8.96 -17.20 -2.85
CA GLU A 12 -9.29 -18.48 -3.51
C GLU A 12 -10.02 -18.28 -4.84
N ASP A 13 -10.80 -17.21 -4.95
CA ASP A 13 -11.55 -16.78 -6.13
C ASP A 13 -10.78 -15.81 -7.04
N HIS A 14 -9.44 -15.71 -6.90
CA HIS A 14 -8.63 -14.91 -7.83
C HIS A 14 -8.74 -15.41 -9.27
N ILE A 15 -8.70 -14.49 -10.23
CA ILE A 15 -8.78 -14.84 -11.64
C ILE A 15 -7.37 -15.00 -12.21
N LEU A 16 -7.12 -16.11 -12.91
CA LEU A 16 -5.90 -16.37 -13.66
C LEU A 16 -6.13 -16.12 -15.15
N VAL A 17 -5.30 -15.25 -15.75
CA VAL A 17 -5.31 -14.96 -17.19
C VAL A 17 -3.97 -15.34 -17.81
N GLN A 18 -4.01 -16.13 -18.88
CA GLN A 18 -2.87 -16.27 -19.80
C GLN A 18 -2.92 -15.14 -20.82
N PHE A 19 -1.90 -14.29 -20.82
CA PHE A 19 -1.88 -13.09 -21.65
C PHE A 19 -1.76 -13.45 -23.14
N THR A 20 -2.76 -13.05 -23.91
CA THR A 20 -2.77 -13.14 -25.38
C THR A 20 -2.96 -11.75 -25.99
N ALA A 21 -3.90 -10.98 -25.46
CA ALA A 21 -4.22 -9.62 -25.87
C ALA A 21 -4.69 -8.78 -24.68
N LEU A 22 -4.57 -7.45 -24.82
CA LEU A 22 -5.02 -6.49 -23.81
C LEU A 22 -6.54 -6.50 -23.63
N GLU A 23 -7.29 -6.78 -24.70
CA GLU A 23 -8.75 -6.87 -24.68
C GLU A 23 -9.28 -7.89 -23.66
N THR A 24 -8.60 -9.04 -23.53
CA THR A 24 -8.96 -10.03 -22.52
C THR A 24 -8.77 -9.51 -21.09
N LEU A 25 -7.72 -8.70 -20.86
CA LEU A 25 -7.51 -8.07 -19.56
C LEU A 25 -8.52 -6.97 -19.27
N GLN A 26 -8.94 -6.20 -20.28
CA GLN A 26 -9.99 -5.19 -20.16
C GLN A 26 -11.31 -5.83 -19.70
N GLN A 27 -11.77 -6.88 -20.39
CA GLN A 27 -13.01 -7.59 -20.04
C GLN A 27 -12.93 -8.22 -18.64
N THR A 28 -11.77 -8.78 -18.28
CA THR A 28 -11.57 -9.38 -16.95
C THR A 28 -11.57 -8.31 -15.86
N ALA A 29 -10.94 -7.15 -16.11
CA ALA A 29 -10.93 -6.03 -15.19
C ALA A 29 -12.34 -5.47 -14.97
N GLU A 30 -13.14 -5.33 -16.04
CA GLU A 30 -14.55 -4.93 -15.99
C GLU A 30 -15.36 -5.90 -15.11
N GLN A 31 -15.24 -7.21 -15.34
CA GLN A 31 -15.91 -8.22 -14.54
C GLN A 31 -15.57 -8.12 -13.05
N VAL A 32 -14.28 -8.02 -12.70
CA VAL A 32 -13.84 -7.93 -11.30
C VAL A 32 -14.31 -6.63 -10.67
N HIS A 33 -14.19 -5.51 -11.39
CA HIS A 33 -14.62 -4.20 -10.92
C HIS A 33 -16.13 -4.17 -10.64
N ASP A 34 -16.94 -4.69 -11.55
CA ASP A 34 -18.40 -4.72 -11.40
C ASP A 34 -18.81 -5.63 -10.24
N SER A 35 -18.18 -6.81 -10.12
CA SER A 35 -18.45 -7.74 -9.02
C SER A 35 -18.10 -7.11 -7.66
N LEU A 36 -16.95 -6.45 -7.54
CA LEU A 36 -16.54 -5.76 -6.31
C LEU A 36 -17.47 -4.61 -5.94
N ASN A 37 -17.91 -3.80 -6.91
CA ASN A 37 -18.82 -2.69 -6.63
C ASN A 37 -20.23 -3.19 -6.27
N GLN A 38 -20.68 -4.29 -6.85
CA GLN A 38 -21.97 -4.90 -6.53
C GLN A 38 -21.98 -5.53 -5.14
N THR A 39 -20.95 -6.31 -4.81
CA THR A 39 -20.90 -7.09 -3.56
C THR A 39 -20.33 -6.27 -2.41
N GLY A 40 -19.37 -5.40 -2.66
CA GLY A 40 -18.63 -4.62 -1.67
C GLY A 40 -17.52 -5.38 -0.93
N ASP A 41 -17.25 -6.64 -1.29
CA ASP A 41 -16.17 -7.48 -0.76
C ASP A 41 -15.85 -8.61 -1.76
N GLY A 42 -14.72 -9.31 -1.62
CA GLY A 42 -14.34 -10.43 -2.49
C GLY A 42 -13.00 -10.24 -3.22
N ASN A 43 -12.81 -10.94 -4.34
CA ASN A 43 -11.58 -10.85 -5.11
C ASN A 43 -11.38 -9.49 -5.78
N GLN A 44 -10.18 -8.94 -5.63
CA GLN A 44 -9.72 -7.74 -6.35
C GLN A 44 -8.47 -7.98 -7.21
N PHE A 45 -8.02 -9.22 -7.36
CA PHE A 45 -6.75 -9.55 -8.00
C PHE A 45 -6.95 -10.38 -9.26
N ILE A 46 -6.20 -10.01 -10.30
CA ILE A 46 -6.06 -10.76 -11.53
C ILE A 46 -4.58 -11.15 -11.65
N LEU A 47 -4.29 -12.45 -11.58
CA LEU A 47 -2.96 -12.99 -11.86
C LEU A 47 -2.82 -13.16 -13.38
N VAL A 48 -1.84 -12.49 -13.96
CA VAL A 48 -1.56 -12.54 -15.39
C VAL A 48 -0.23 -13.25 -15.62
N LEU A 49 -0.24 -14.26 -16.48
CA LEU A 49 0.95 -15.00 -16.91
C LEU A 49 1.25 -14.73 -18.39
N GLY A 50 2.51 -14.89 -18.80
CA GLY A 50 2.90 -14.73 -20.21
C GLY A 50 2.93 -13.28 -20.71
N LEU A 51 3.02 -12.31 -19.80
CA LEU A 51 3.14 -10.89 -20.16
C LEU A 51 4.37 -10.64 -21.03
N THR A 52 4.15 -9.98 -22.17
CA THR A 52 5.24 -9.48 -23.00
C THR A 52 5.86 -8.23 -22.37
N LYS A 53 7.09 -7.87 -22.77
CA LYS A 53 7.71 -6.61 -22.33
C LYS A 53 6.85 -5.39 -22.71
N LYS A 54 6.23 -5.41 -23.90
CA LYS A 54 5.33 -4.34 -24.36
C LYS A 54 4.12 -4.21 -23.43
N ALA A 55 3.44 -5.33 -23.15
CA ALA A 55 2.26 -5.34 -22.28
C ALA A 55 2.58 -4.84 -20.86
N ARG A 56 3.76 -5.17 -20.31
CA ARG A 56 4.18 -4.64 -19.00
C ARG A 56 4.35 -3.12 -19.01
N ILE A 57 4.97 -2.56 -20.05
CA ILE A 57 5.14 -1.10 -20.18
C ILE A 57 3.77 -0.43 -20.32
N GLU A 58 2.88 -1.03 -21.12
CA GLU A 58 1.52 -0.52 -21.34
C GLU A 58 0.70 -0.52 -20.04
N LEU A 59 0.75 -1.62 -19.27
CA LEU A 59 0.09 -1.73 -17.96
C LEU A 59 0.72 -0.84 -16.87
N ASP A 60 1.99 -0.48 -17.00
CA ASP A 60 2.69 0.42 -16.06
C ASP A 60 2.53 1.90 -16.43
N SER A 61 1.92 2.20 -17.58
CA SER A 61 1.80 3.56 -18.10
C SER A 61 0.66 4.36 -17.48
N GLU A 62 0.78 5.68 -17.54
CA GLU A 62 -0.27 6.62 -17.11
C GLU A 62 -1.52 6.59 -18.02
N GLU A 63 -1.43 5.98 -19.21
CA GLU A 63 -2.58 5.84 -20.13
C GLU A 63 -3.64 4.85 -19.61
N ARG A 64 -3.26 3.98 -18.66
CA ARG A 64 -4.15 3.00 -17.99
C ARG A 64 -5.04 2.24 -18.98
N PRO A 65 -4.48 1.24 -19.69
CA PRO A 65 -5.13 0.56 -20.81
C PRO A 65 -6.39 -0.27 -20.47
N LEU A 66 -6.87 -0.27 -19.22
CA LEU A 66 -8.01 -1.08 -18.78
C LEU A 66 -9.33 -0.28 -18.83
N ASN A 67 -9.57 0.45 -19.92
CA ASN A 67 -10.82 1.18 -20.19
C ASN A 67 -11.25 2.13 -19.05
N GLY A 68 -10.28 2.79 -18.40
CA GLY A 68 -10.55 3.72 -17.30
C GLY A 68 -10.78 3.05 -15.94
N ILE A 69 -10.71 1.72 -15.84
CA ILE A 69 -10.77 1.02 -14.56
C ILE A 69 -9.50 1.33 -13.77
N PRO A 70 -9.61 1.85 -12.54
CA PRO A 70 -8.45 2.11 -11.71
C PRO A 70 -7.85 0.79 -11.21
N TYR A 71 -6.53 0.67 -11.34
CA TYR A 71 -5.79 -0.50 -10.85
C TYR A 71 -4.42 -0.11 -10.30
N ARG A 72 -3.78 -1.06 -9.61
CA ARG A 72 -2.33 -1.08 -9.34
C ARG A 72 -1.69 -2.33 -9.91
N PHE A 73 -0.46 -2.16 -10.36
CA PHE A 73 0.29 -3.20 -11.02
C PHE A 73 1.52 -3.62 -10.21
N MET A 74 1.66 -4.92 -10.04
CA MET A 74 2.90 -5.57 -9.63
C MET A 74 3.32 -6.54 -10.73
N PHE A 75 4.62 -6.64 -11.01
CA PHE A 75 5.11 -7.64 -11.95
C PHE A 75 6.47 -8.20 -11.56
N GLU A 76 6.72 -9.39 -12.07
CA GLU A 76 8.03 -10.03 -12.06
C GLU A 76 8.21 -10.85 -13.34
N ASN A 77 9.23 -10.50 -14.12
CA ASN A 77 9.55 -11.09 -15.42
C ASN A 77 8.35 -11.06 -16.37
N THR A 78 7.66 -12.19 -16.55
CA THR A 78 6.52 -12.36 -17.45
C THR A 78 5.21 -12.62 -16.70
N ALA A 79 5.21 -12.52 -15.37
CA ALA A 79 4.01 -12.62 -14.55
C ALA A 79 3.71 -11.26 -13.91
N GLY A 80 2.43 -11.00 -13.63
CA GLY A 80 2.02 -9.80 -12.93
C GLY A 80 0.68 -9.96 -12.24
N ILE A 81 0.42 -9.08 -11.28
CA ILE A 81 -0.85 -8.94 -10.59
C ILE A 81 -1.40 -7.57 -10.90
N ILE A 82 -2.64 -7.57 -11.38
CA ILE A 82 -3.47 -6.37 -11.50
C ILE A 82 -4.43 -6.39 -10.32
N LYS A 83 -4.33 -5.39 -9.46
CA LYS A 83 -5.24 -5.15 -8.35
C LYS A 83 -6.25 -4.10 -8.76
N ILE A 84 -7.52 -4.47 -8.84
CA ILE A 84 -8.63 -3.58 -9.20
C ILE A 84 -9.03 -2.75 -7.98
N LEU A 85 -9.20 -1.44 -8.17
CA LEU A 85 -9.54 -0.51 -7.10
C LEU A 85 -11.05 -0.21 -7.12
N THR A 86 -11.61 0.04 -5.95
CA THR A 86 -13.01 0.48 -5.77
C THR A 86 -13.07 1.95 -5.35
N TYR A 87 -14.25 2.56 -5.41
CA TYR A 87 -14.42 3.94 -4.91
C TYR A 87 -14.09 4.09 -3.43
N GLY A 88 -14.44 3.08 -2.62
CA GLY A 88 -14.12 3.05 -1.19
C GLY A 88 -12.62 3.04 -0.91
N HIS A 89 -11.84 2.35 -1.76
CA HIS A 89 -10.38 2.32 -1.70
C HIS A 89 -9.77 3.73 -1.84
N ASP A 90 -10.15 4.44 -2.91
CA ASP A 90 -9.60 5.76 -3.20
C ASP A 90 -10.01 6.77 -2.12
N ALA A 91 -11.28 6.74 -1.71
CA ALA A 91 -11.81 7.58 -0.65
C ALA A 91 -11.04 7.41 0.66
N LEU A 92 -10.79 6.16 1.05
CA LEU A 92 -10.08 5.88 2.30
C LEU A 92 -8.63 6.33 2.25
N THR A 93 -7.93 6.02 1.15
CA THR A 93 -6.54 6.43 0.94
C THR A 93 -6.43 7.96 1.02
N ILE A 94 -7.29 8.68 0.29
CA ILE A 94 -7.35 10.15 0.30
C ILE A 94 -7.64 10.69 1.71
N ASN A 95 -8.56 10.06 2.44
CA ASN A 95 -8.94 10.54 3.76
C ASN A 95 -7.80 10.40 4.77
N ILE A 96 -7.04 9.30 4.74
CA ILE A 96 -5.90 9.09 5.63
C ILE A 96 -4.76 10.06 5.29
N THR A 97 -4.41 10.23 4.01
CA THR A 97 -3.36 11.18 3.60
C THR A 97 -3.75 12.61 3.95
N ARG A 98 -5.03 12.98 3.78
CA ARG A 98 -5.55 14.30 4.20
C ARG A 98 -5.47 14.51 5.70
N GLN A 99 -5.74 13.50 6.53
CA GLN A 99 -5.56 13.66 7.98
C GLN A 99 -4.09 13.91 8.34
N ILE A 100 -3.16 13.20 7.70
CA ILE A 100 -1.72 13.41 7.89
C ILE A 100 -1.35 14.86 7.52
N ASP A 101 -1.78 15.36 6.36
CA ASP A 101 -1.54 16.75 5.94
C ASP A 101 -2.11 17.77 6.92
N LEU A 102 -3.32 17.53 7.45
CA LEU A 102 -3.95 18.42 8.43
C LEU A 102 -3.17 18.47 9.75
N PHE A 103 -2.61 17.34 10.22
CA PHE A 103 -1.74 17.33 11.38
C PHE A 103 -0.43 18.09 11.12
N CYS A 104 0.22 17.86 9.97
CA CYS A 104 1.39 18.62 9.53
C CYS A 104 1.12 20.14 9.53
N SER A 105 0.00 20.56 8.93
CA SER A 105 -0.40 21.97 8.89
C SER A 105 -0.64 22.57 10.28
N ARG A 106 -1.29 21.81 11.19
CA ARG A 106 -1.51 22.25 12.58
C ARG A 106 -0.21 22.41 13.38
N MET A 107 0.83 21.68 13.02
CA MET A 107 2.18 21.85 13.58
C MET A 107 2.93 23.06 13.00
N GLY A 108 2.32 23.80 12.06
CA GLY A 108 2.91 24.95 11.40
C GLY A 108 3.81 24.59 10.21
N MET A 109 3.71 23.35 9.72
CA MET A 109 4.49 22.89 8.58
C MET A 109 3.79 23.22 7.27
N ASP A 110 4.57 23.61 6.27
CA ASP A 110 4.14 23.56 4.88
C ASP A 110 4.41 22.15 4.34
N SER A 111 3.37 21.30 4.30
CA SER A 111 3.53 19.91 3.85
C SER A 111 4.09 19.83 2.43
N THR A 112 3.75 20.79 1.56
CA THR A 112 4.19 20.82 0.16
C THR A 112 5.69 21.10 0.00
N ALA A 113 6.31 21.72 1.01
CA ALA A 113 7.74 21.99 1.03
C ALA A 113 8.56 20.87 1.71
N GLU A 114 7.90 19.96 2.43
CA GLU A 114 8.52 18.97 3.31
C GLU A 114 8.42 17.54 2.78
N PHE A 115 7.37 17.21 2.02
CA PHE A 115 7.21 15.91 1.39
C PHE A 115 6.26 15.97 0.19
N ALA A 116 6.21 14.88 -0.58
CA ALA A 116 5.23 14.69 -1.66
C ALA A 116 4.48 13.37 -1.49
N TRP A 117 3.19 13.39 -1.82
CA TRP A 117 2.39 12.18 -1.99
C TRP A 117 2.59 11.60 -3.39
N GLY A 118 2.60 10.27 -3.49
CA GLY A 118 2.57 9.55 -4.77
C GLY A 118 1.63 8.35 -4.71
N GLY A 119 1.15 7.89 -5.86
CA GLY A 119 0.24 6.74 -5.94
C GLY A 119 0.35 5.91 -7.22
N THR A 120 1.14 6.35 -8.22
CA THR A 120 1.33 5.61 -9.49
C THR A 120 2.80 5.32 -9.78
N THR A 121 3.73 5.80 -8.96
CA THR A 121 5.16 5.63 -9.21
C THR A 121 5.62 4.21 -8.88
N THR A 122 5.94 3.45 -9.91
CA THR A 122 6.41 2.07 -9.79
C THR A 122 7.82 2.02 -9.21
N ARG A 123 8.00 1.27 -8.11
CA ARG A 123 9.32 0.96 -7.56
C ARG A 123 9.87 -0.26 -8.26
N LEU A 124 10.92 -0.02 -9.06
CA LEU A 124 11.54 -1.01 -9.93
C LEU A 124 12.73 -1.68 -9.24
N LEU A 125 12.87 -2.98 -9.46
CA LEU A 125 13.93 -3.83 -8.91
C LEU A 125 14.52 -4.70 -10.02
N CYS A 126 15.66 -5.33 -9.74
CA CYS A 126 16.27 -6.35 -10.60
C CYS A 126 16.43 -5.90 -12.07
N ALA A 127 17.07 -4.75 -12.31
CA ALA A 127 17.20 -4.16 -13.66
C ALA A 127 15.84 -4.01 -14.37
N ARG A 128 14.80 -3.60 -13.62
CA ARG A 128 13.43 -3.35 -14.09
C ARG A 128 12.68 -4.61 -14.56
N THR A 129 13.11 -5.80 -14.12
CA THR A 129 12.35 -7.04 -14.34
C THR A 129 11.28 -7.26 -13.27
N LYS A 130 11.39 -6.59 -12.12
CA LYS A 130 10.42 -6.61 -11.03
C LYS A 130 9.95 -5.19 -10.72
N GLY A 131 8.67 -5.00 -10.43
CA GLY A 131 8.12 -3.68 -10.14
C GLY A 131 6.81 -3.75 -9.36
N LYS A 132 6.53 -2.72 -8.56
CA LYS A 132 5.26 -2.58 -7.84
C LYS A 132 4.86 -1.12 -7.70
N GLN A 133 3.57 -0.84 -7.90
CA GLN A 133 2.93 0.43 -7.57
C GLN A 133 2.26 0.37 -6.18
N PRO A 134 2.38 1.42 -5.34
CA PRO A 134 1.64 1.55 -4.10
C PRO A 134 0.23 2.10 -4.36
N ASP A 135 -0.71 1.96 -3.44
CA ASP A 135 -1.99 2.68 -3.55
C ASP A 135 -1.82 4.16 -3.22
N GLY A 136 -1.01 4.43 -2.20
CA GLY A 136 -0.53 5.76 -1.80
C GLY A 136 0.81 5.65 -1.09
N CYS A 137 1.63 6.70 -1.12
CA CYS A 137 2.93 6.72 -0.45
C CYS A 137 3.44 8.15 -0.23
N LEU A 138 4.33 8.32 0.75
CA LEU A 138 4.95 9.60 1.10
C LEU A 138 6.45 9.57 0.84
N PHE A 139 6.94 10.60 0.16
CA PHE A 139 8.36 10.84 -0.07
C PHE A 139 8.80 12.08 0.69
N PRO A 140 9.70 11.97 1.68
CA PRO A 140 10.26 13.15 2.32
C PRO A 140 11.15 13.91 1.34
N LYS A 141 11.17 15.24 1.47
CA LYS A 141 11.94 16.16 0.62
C LYS A 141 13.38 15.71 0.43
N ALA A 142 14.04 15.27 1.50
CA ALA A 142 15.43 14.84 1.49
C ALA A 142 15.69 13.70 0.49
N ARG A 143 14.71 12.80 0.28
CA ARG A 143 14.79 11.71 -0.69
C ARG A 143 14.56 12.20 -2.11
N ILE A 144 13.49 12.96 -2.33
CA ILE A 144 13.13 13.50 -3.66
C ILE A 144 14.28 14.32 -4.25
N GLN A 145 14.96 15.12 -3.42
CA GLN A 145 16.09 15.94 -3.85
C GLN A 145 17.34 15.12 -4.20
N ARG A 146 17.50 13.94 -3.59
CA ARG A 146 18.67 13.07 -3.79
C ARG A 146 18.48 12.15 -4.99
N ASP A 147 17.32 11.52 -5.10
CA ASP A 147 17.04 10.50 -6.11
C ASP A 147 15.53 10.42 -6.41
N ARG A 148 15.19 10.54 -7.69
CA ARG A 148 13.79 10.41 -8.15
C ARG A 148 13.29 8.96 -8.07
N GLU A 149 14.21 7.99 -8.08
CA GLU A 149 13.92 6.57 -7.90
C GLU A 149 13.89 6.15 -6.41
N ALA A 150 14.11 7.07 -5.47
CA ALA A 150 14.14 6.80 -4.03
C ALA A 150 12.84 6.16 -3.51
N TRP A 151 12.96 5.20 -2.59
CA TRP A 151 11.81 4.57 -1.95
C TRP A 151 11.03 5.56 -1.07
N PRO A 152 9.71 5.35 -0.88
CA PRO A 152 8.94 6.13 0.09
C PRO A 152 9.28 5.73 1.53
N THR A 153 8.98 6.59 2.51
CA THR A 153 9.08 6.25 3.94
C THR A 153 7.80 5.61 4.46
N LEU A 154 6.66 6.01 3.90
CA LEU A 154 5.33 5.48 4.21
C LEU A 154 4.68 4.96 2.94
N VAL A 155 4.08 3.78 3.02
CA VAL A 155 3.25 3.20 1.96
C VAL A 155 1.86 2.89 2.49
N ILE A 156 0.84 3.00 1.65
CA ILE A 156 -0.55 2.64 1.91
C ILE A 156 -0.93 1.54 0.92
N GLU A 157 -1.52 0.47 1.45
CA GLU A 157 -2.14 -0.62 0.70
C GLU A 157 -3.57 -0.81 1.22
N ALA A 158 -4.56 -0.41 0.43
CA ALA A 158 -5.97 -0.46 0.80
C ALA A 158 -6.73 -1.53 0.01
N GLY A 159 -7.85 -2.01 0.53
CA GLY A 159 -8.71 -2.94 -0.21
C GLY A 159 -9.82 -3.48 0.68
N VAL A 160 -10.56 -4.45 0.14
CA VAL A 160 -11.64 -5.11 0.89
C VAL A 160 -11.10 -6.15 1.87
N THR A 161 -11.86 -6.46 2.93
CA THR A 161 -11.41 -7.39 3.97
C THR A 161 -11.14 -8.80 3.51
N ALA A 162 -11.85 -9.32 2.48
CA ALA A 162 -11.55 -10.62 1.89
C ALA A 162 -10.12 -10.72 1.34
N SER A 163 -9.53 -9.58 0.99
CA SER A 163 -8.17 -9.47 0.46
C SER A 163 -7.11 -9.16 1.49
N LEU A 164 -7.47 -9.01 2.77
CA LEU A 164 -6.52 -8.64 3.81
C LEU A 164 -5.29 -9.57 3.89
N PRO A 165 -5.41 -10.91 3.75
CA PRO A 165 -4.25 -11.78 3.69
C PRO A 165 -3.26 -11.40 2.58
N ARG A 166 -3.75 -11.06 1.38
CA ARG A 166 -2.91 -10.60 0.27
C ARG A 166 -2.28 -9.23 0.56
N LEU A 167 -3.05 -8.27 1.07
CA LEU A 167 -2.54 -6.93 1.40
C LEU A 167 -1.40 -6.97 2.42
N ARG A 168 -1.43 -7.92 3.36
CA ARG A 168 -0.32 -8.17 4.28
C ARG A 168 0.93 -8.66 3.56
N GLU A 169 0.81 -9.47 2.51
CA GLU A 169 1.95 -9.81 1.64
C GLU A 169 2.50 -8.60 0.89
N GLU A 170 1.63 -7.68 0.44
CA GLU A 170 2.05 -6.42 -0.17
C GLU A 170 2.86 -5.57 0.82
N ALA A 171 2.44 -5.49 2.09
CA ALA A 171 3.20 -4.81 3.14
C ALA A 171 4.57 -5.45 3.39
N ARG A 172 4.62 -6.79 3.48
CA ARG A 172 5.89 -7.52 3.61
C ARG A 172 6.79 -7.32 2.40
N TRP A 173 6.22 -7.22 1.20
CA TRP A 173 6.98 -6.94 -0.02
C TRP A 173 7.69 -5.59 0.09
N TRP A 174 6.95 -4.52 0.44
CA TRP A 174 7.53 -3.19 0.59
C TRP A 174 8.68 -3.17 1.59
N LEU A 175 8.45 -3.68 2.80
CA LEU A 175 9.44 -3.67 3.88
C LEU A 175 10.67 -4.53 3.56
N ARG A 176 10.48 -5.72 2.97
CA ARG A 176 11.62 -6.61 2.64
C ARG A 176 12.46 -6.10 1.48
N ASN A 177 11.82 -5.53 0.44
CA ASN A 177 12.52 -5.20 -0.79
C ASN A 177 13.14 -3.79 -0.76
N SER A 178 12.72 -2.91 0.15
CA SER A 178 13.21 -1.53 0.24
C SER A 178 14.55 -1.36 0.99
N GLN A 179 15.16 -2.45 1.47
CA GLN A 179 16.40 -2.38 2.28
C GLN A 179 16.29 -1.43 3.49
N GLY A 180 15.13 -1.40 4.15
CA GLY A 180 14.85 -0.52 5.28
C GLY A 180 14.48 0.92 4.91
N GLU A 181 14.41 1.29 3.64
CA GLU A 181 13.98 2.65 3.26
C GLU A 181 12.48 2.89 3.49
N VAL A 182 11.60 1.90 3.27
CA VAL A 182 10.22 1.97 3.75
C VAL A 182 10.23 1.72 5.26
N ARG A 183 9.71 2.68 6.04
CA ARG A 183 9.64 2.62 7.50
C ARG A 183 8.34 2.00 7.96
N VAL A 184 7.23 2.43 7.35
CA VAL A 184 5.87 2.02 7.72
C VAL A 184 5.07 1.67 6.48
N VAL A 185 4.28 0.60 6.56
CA VAL A 185 3.19 0.33 5.61
C VAL A 185 1.87 0.34 6.37
N LEU A 186 0.89 1.10 5.90
CA LEU A 186 -0.48 1.07 6.39
C LEU A 186 -1.30 0.15 5.49
N VAL A 187 -1.76 -0.96 6.04
CA VAL A 187 -2.73 -1.84 5.36
C VAL A 187 -4.14 -1.44 5.80
N LEU A 188 -5.00 -1.09 4.85
CA LEU A 188 -6.35 -0.60 5.10
C LEU A 188 -7.38 -1.60 4.56
N GLY A 189 -8.14 -2.24 5.44
CA GLY A 189 -9.19 -3.20 5.08
C GLY A 189 -10.58 -2.60 5.25
N ILE A 190 -11.42 -2.69 4.21
CA ILE A 190 -12.79 -2.19 4.20
C ILE A 190 -13.77 -3.35 4.18
N HIS A 191 -14.66 -3.40 5.17
CA HIS A 191 -15.79 -4.32 5.19
C HIS A 191 -17.09 -3.54 5.03
N ARG A 192 -17.61 -3.44 3.79
CA ARG A 192 -18.77 -2.59 3.47
C ARG A 192 -20.02 -3.00 4.24
N GLN A 193 -20.35 -4.29 4.27
CA GLN A 193 -21.60 -4.80 4.85
C GLN A 193 -21.64 -4.62 6.37
N ARG A 194 -20.50 -4.81 7.04
CA ARG A 194 -20.36 -4.55 8.49
C ARG A 194 -20.03 -3.09 8.81
N ARG A 195 -19.87 -2.22 7.79
CA ARG A 195 -19.37 -0.83 7.92
C ARG A 195 -18.20 -0.73 8.88
N THR A 196 -17.26 -1.66 8.73
CA THR A 196 -16.07 -1.78 9.59
C THR A 196 -14.82 -1.50 8.77
N LEU A 197 -13.86 -0.86 9.41
CA LEU A 197 -12.57 -0.53 8.84
C LEU A 197 -11.44 -1.08 9.71
N ILE A 198 -10.46 -1.71 9.07
CA ILE A 198 -9.26 -2.24 9.69
C ILE A 198 -8.08 -1.42 9.21
N ILE A 199 -7.23 -0.96 10.13
CA ILE A 199 -5.92 -0.36 9.82
C ILE A 199 -4.86 -1.19 10.51
N GLU A 200 -3.92 -1.72 9.76
CA GLU A 200 -2.72 -2.34 10.32
C GLU A 200 -1.51 -1.47 10.02
N LYS A 201 -0.76 -1.11 11.06
CA LYS A 201 0.55 -0.48 10.93
C LYS A 201 1.60 -1.59 10.88
N TRP A 202 2.25 -1.75 9.74
CA TRP A 202 3.29 -2.74 9.50
C TRP A 202 4.66 -2.07 9.53
N GLU A 203 5.58 -2.72 10.23
CA GLU A 203 6.97 -2.27 10.42
C GLU A 203 7.93 -3.45 10.24
N GLN A 204 9.20 -3.12 10.04
CA GLN A 204 10.28 -4.09 10.04
C GLN A 204 10.98 -4.07 11.39
N GLN A 205 11.17 -5.24 12.01
CA GLN A 205 11.87 -5.33 13.28
C GLN A 205 13.30 -4.78 13.14
N GLU A 206 13.66 -3.81 13.99
CA GLU A 206 15.02 -3.28 14.01
C GLU A 206 16.02 -4.39 14.37
N ARG A 207 17.13 -4.46 13.62
CA ARG A 207 18.25 -5.32 14.02
C ARG A 207 18.84 -4.74 15.30
N SER A 208 18.65 -5.42 16.42
CA SER A 208 19.34 -5.08 17.66
C SER A 208 20.85 -5.17 17.44
N LEU A 209 21.53 -4.04 17.31
CA LEU A 209 22.99 -3.96 17.13
C LEU A 209 23.77 -4.31 18.41
N THR A 210 23.11 -4.71 19.50
CA THR A 210 23.69 -4.77 20.84
C THR A 210 24.27 -6.11 21.27
N HIS A 211 24.25 -7.18 20.46
CA HIS A 211 24.73 -8.48 20.97
C HIS A 211 25.41 -9.42 19.94
N GLN A 212 26.30 -8.95 19.08
CA GLN A 212 27.22 -9.88 18.37
C GLN A 212 28.64 -9.33 18.22
N ARG A 213 29.32 -9.13 19.35
CA ARG A 213 30.76 -9.39 19.40
C ARG A 213 30.92 -10.91 19.52
N GLN A 214 31.52 -11.52 18.49
CA GLN A 214 32.04 -12.89 18.46
C GLN A 214 31.00 -14.02 18.33
N LEU A 215 30.54 -14.31 17.11
CA LEU A 215 30.21 -15.68 16.63
C LEU A 215 30.32 -15.69 15.09
N PRO A 216 30.59 -16.85 14.45
CA PRO A 216 30.70 -16.92 12.99
C PRO A 216 29.40 -16.49 12.35
N ARG A 217 29.48 -15.61 11.34
CA ARG A 217 28.35 -15.13 10.52
C ARG A 217 27.55 -16.32 9.97
N GLN A 218 26.50 -16.73 10.67
CA GLN A 218 25.38 -17.39 10.04
C GLN A 218 24.70 -16.38 9.11
N PRO A 219 24.10 -16.79 7.99
CA PRO A 219 23.28 -15.88 7.20
C PRO A 219 22.13 -15.40 8.09
N GLU A 220 22.26 -14.17 8.60
CA GLU A 220 21.26 -13.56 9.46
C GLU A 220 19.93 -13.51 8.70
N ALA A 221 18.88 -14.03 9.33
CA ALA A 221 17.53 -13.94 8.79
C ALA A 221 17.21 -12.46 8.48
N SER A 222 16.66 -12.19 7.30
CA SER A 222 16.15 -10.86 6.96
C SER A 222 15.19 -10.40 8.06
N PRO A 223 15.30 -9.15 8.54
CA PRO A 223 14.48 -8.70 9.65
C PRO A 223 12.99 -8.86 9.30
N GLN A 224 12.24 -9.42 10.23
CA GLN A 224 10.87 -9.86 9.98
C GLN A 224 9.92 -8.65 9.97
N ALA A 225 9.08 -8.58 8.92
CA ALA A 225 7.97 -7.64 8.86
C ALA A 225 6.78 -8.17 9.67
N TYR A 226 6.17 -7.31 10.48
CA TYR A 226 5.06 -7.67 11.36
C TYR A 226 4.06 -6.52 11.49
N ALA A 227 2.81 -6.84 11.87
CA ALA A 227 1.81 -5.83 12.24
C ALA A 227 2.11 -5.33 13.65
N ALA A 228 2.66 -4.12 13.77
CA ALA A 228 2.98 -3.49 15.05
C ALA A 228 1.71 -2.99 15.78
N GLN A 229 0.66 -2.69 15.03
CA GLN A 229 -0.61 -2.20 15.56
C GLN A 229 -1.75 -2.62 14.64
N THR A 230 -2.90 -2.98 15.22
CA THR A 230 -4.16 -3.17 14.51
C THR A 230 -5.22 -2.29 15.14
N ILE A 231 -5.90 -1.49 14.33
CA ILE A 231 -7.01 -0.62 14.70
C ILE A 231 -8.24 -1.16 13.99
N GLU A 232 -9.31 -1.35 14.74
CA GLU A 232 -10.62 -1.70 14.20
C GLU A 232 -11.61 -0.60 14.53
N ILE A 233 -12.34 -0.15 13.52
CA ILE A 233 -13.28 0.95 13.61
C ILE A 233 -14.63 0.51 13.07
N SER A 234 -15.67 0.60 13.90
CA SER A 234 -17.05 0.33 13.53
C SER A 234 -17.94 1.52 13.92
N SER A 235 -19.23 1.42 13.61
CA SER A 235 -20.22 2.40 14.07
C SER A 235 -20.34 2.44 15.60
N GLU A 236 -20.07 1.31 16.28
CA GLU A 236 -20.28 1.14 17.72
C GLU A 236 -19.02 1.40 18.54
N SER A 237 -17.84 1.05 18.02
CA SER A 237 -16.59 1.06 18.79
C SER A 237 -15.38 1.39 17.92
N VAL A 238 -14.34 1.91 18.58
CA VAL A 238 -13.01 2.03 18.00
C VAL A 238 -12.02 1.40 18.98
N SER A 239 -11.14 0.55 18.47
CA SER A 239 -10.12 -0.14 19.27
C SER A 239 -8.72 0.04 18.67
N GLY A 240 -7.70 -0.13 19.51
CA GLY A 240 -6.30 -0.06 19.07
C GLY A 240 -5.77 1.34 18.78
N THR A 241 -6.52 2.41 19.05
CA THR A 241 -6.13 3.81 18.81
C THR A 241 -5.20 4.37 19.89
N PRO A 242 -4.48 5.47 19.61
CA PRO A 242 -4.38 6.21 18.34
C PRO A 242 -3.40 5.58 17.34
N LEU A 243 -3.58 5.85 16.04
CA LEU A 243 -2.51 5.58 15.06
C LEU A 243 -1.40 6.61 15.26
N VAL A 244 -0.17 6.16 15.54
CA VAL A 244 1.00 7.02 15.73
C VAL A 244 1.99 6.80 14.61
N LEU A 245 2.30 7.86 13.86
CA LEU A 245 3.40 7.89 12.87
C LEU A 245 4.52 8.78 13.41
N HIS A 246 5.70 8.20 13.62
CA HIS A 246 6.82 8.95 14.17
C HIS A 246 7.38 9.92 13.14
N PHE A 247 7.50 11.18 13.54
CA PHE A 247 7.89 12.28 12.68
C PHE A 247 9.26 12.05 12.03
N GLU A 248 10.25 11.68 12.84
CA GLU A 248 11.64 11.55 12.39
C GLU A 248 11.82 10.34 11.48
N GLU A 249 11.03 9.27 11.68
CA GLU A 249 10.98 8.13 10.77
C GLU A 249 10.33 8.51 9.43
N LEU A 250 9.24 9.26 9.48
CA LEU A 250 8.47 9.63 8.30
C LEU A 250 9.21 10.64 7.41
N LEU A 251 9.87 11.63 8.03
CA LEU A 251 10.50 12.76 7.33
C LEU A 251 12.03 12.70 7.27
N GLU A 252 12.65 11.74 7.95
CA GLU A 252 14.10 11.53 7.99
C GLU A 252 14.91 12.77 8.37
N ARG A 253 14.34 13.58 9.27
CA ARG A 253 15.01 14.74 9.87
C ARG A 253 14.51 14.98 11.30
N PRO A 254 15.33 15.64 12.14
CA PRO A 254 14.90 16.04 13.48
C PRO A 254 13.69 16.97 13.43
N ARG A 255 12.87 16.89 14.49
CA ARG A 255 11.77 17.83 14.75
C ARG A 255 12.26 19.26 14.97
N GLN A 256 11.44 20.23 14.59
CA GLN A 256 11.70 21.66 14.74
C GLN A 256 10.46 22.37 15.30
N GLY A 257 10.66 23.31 16.23
CA GLY A 257 9.58 24.16 16.75
C GLY A 257 8.45 23.35 17.39
N ARG A 258 7.27 23.32 16.74
CA ARG A 258 6.05 22.64 17.22
C ARG A 258 5.83 21.26 16.59
N GLU A 259 6.77 20.79 15.78
CA GLU A 259 6.70 19.48 15.15
C GLU A 259 6.73 18.36 16.20
N ALA A 260 5.86 17.37 16.00
CA ALA A 260 5.65 16.23 16.87
C ALA A 260 5.22 15.03 16.02
N ASP A 261 5.10 13.87 16.65
CA ASP A 261 4.53 12.69 15.98
C ASP A 261 3.09 12.95 15.56
N ILE A 262 2.70 12.36 14.42
CA ILE A 262 1.34 12.45 13.92
C ILE A 262 0.49 11.42 14.68
N VAL A 263 -0.43 11.91 15.50
CA VAL A 263 -1.30 11.09 16.35
C VAL A 263 -2.73 11.19 15.84
N VAL A 264 -3.15 10.23 15.01
CA VAL A 264 -4.52 10.16 14.48
C VAL A 264 -5.40 9.41 15.49
N GLY A 265 -6.15 10.18 16.28
CA GLY A 265 -7.05 9.65 17.31
C GLY A 265 -8.38 9.14 16.76
N GLU A 266 -9.21 8.62 17.66
CA GLU A 266 -10.53 8.06 17.33
C GLU A 266 -11.39 9.01 16.49
N GLU A 267 -11.50 10.28 16.89
CA GLU A 267 -12.35 11.25 16.20
C GLU A 267 -11.93 11.42 14.73
N GLN A 268 -10.63 11.58 14.48
CA GLN A 268 -10.09 11.75 13.12
C GLN A 268 -10.24 10.47 12.29
N LEU A 269 -10.04 9.32 12.91
CA LEU A 269 -10.24 8.01 12.27
C LEU A 269 -11.71 7.77 11.89
N ARG A 270 -12.67 8.17 12.72
CA ARG A 270 -14.10 8.16 12.38
C ARG A 270 -14.43 9.10 11.21
N VAL A 271 -13.76 10.25 11.13
CA VAL A 271 -13.90 11.15 9.97
C VAL A 271 -13.40 10.48 8.69
N CYS A 272 -12.30 9.70 8.74
CA CYS A 272 -11.80 8.98 7.58
C CYS A 272 -12.80 7.96 7.01
N MET A 273 -13.65 7.38 7.84
CA MET A 273 -14.68 6.42 7.38
C MET A 273 -15.91 7.08 6.77
N ARG A 274 -16.21 8.34 7.12
CA ARG A 274 -17.52 8.96 6.84
C ARG A 274 -17.87 8.94 5.34
N TRP A 275 -16.91 9.28 4.49
CA TRP A 275 -17.12 9.33 3.04
C TRP A 275 -17.01 7.96 2.37
N VAL A 276 -16.34 7.00 3.00
CA VAL A 276 -16.19 5.64 2.45
C VAL A 276 -17.57 5.01 2.29
N TRP A 277 -18.43 5.12 3.30
CA TRP A 277 -19.78 4.54 3.22
C TRP A 277 -20.68 5.26 2.22
N GLN A 278 -20.62 6.59 2.14
CA GLN A 278 -21.44 7.35 1.19
C GLN A 278 -21.05 7.12 -0.28
N LEU A 279 -19.79 6.79 -0.56
CA LEU A 279 -19.31 6.49 -1.91
C LEU A 279 -19.46 5.01 -2.27
N MET A 280 -19.68 4.16 -1.28
CA MET A 280 -19.91 2.74 -1.50
C MET A 280 -21.39 2.41 -1.55
N ASP A 281 -22.26 3.08 -0.78
CA ASP A 281 -23.73 2.88 -0.79
C ASP A 281 -24.39 3.35 -2.10
#